data_AF-A0A357L018-F1
#
_entry.id   AF-A0A357L018-F1
#
_cell.length_a   1.000
_cell.length_b   1.000
_cell.length_c   1.000
_cell.angle_alpha   90.00
_cell.angle_beta   90.00
_cell.angle_gamma   90.00
#
_symmetry.space_group_name_H-M   'P 1'
#
loop_
_entity.id
_entity.type
_entity.pdbx_description
1 polymer ?
#
loop_
_entity_poly.entity_id
_entity_poly.type
_entity_poly.pdbx_seq_one_letter_code
_entity_poly.pdbx_strand_id
1 'polypeptide(L)'
;MNGDFAIYVHWPFCARICPYCDFNVRKERGADPAAWSAALTAELAHWAALTPGRRVTSLYFGGGTPSLAPHSVIATVIDAAAKAWAFADDAEITLEANPADAARFAGFRAAGV
;
A
#
# COMPACT_ATOMS: atom_id res chain seq x y z
N MET A 1 -19.56 19.28 0.61
CA MET A 1 -18.66 18.51 1.50
C MET A 1 -18.31 17.25 0.75
N ASN A 2 -17.06 17.11 0.32
CA ASN A 2 -16.62 15.91 -0.40
C ASN A 2 -16.40 14.81 0.64
N GLY A 3 -17.16 13.71 0.53
CA GLY A 3 -17.21 12.68 1.57
C GLY A 3 -15.88 11.94 1.78
N ASP A 4 -15.75 11.34 2.97
CA ASP A 4 -14.60 10.53 3.37
C ASP A 4 -14.44 9.27 2.48
N PHE A 5 -13.24 8.67 2.46
CA PHE A 5 -12.96 7.44 1.72
C PHE A 5 -11.75 6.66 2.22
N ALA A 6 -11.61 5.43 1.72
CA ALA A 6 -10.47 4.56 1.97
C ALA A 6 -9.68 4.31 0.68
N ILE A 7 -8.37 4.10 0.84
CA ILE A 7 -7.43 3.74 -0.23
C ILE A 7 -7.06 2.27 -0.04
N TYR A 8 -7.26 1.46 -1.08
CA TYR A 8 -6.73 0.11 -1.17
C TYR A 8 -5.55 0.09 -2.14
N VAL A 9 -4.39 -0.36 -1.66
CA VAL A 9 -3.17 -0.50 -2.46
C VAL A 9 -2.92 -1.98 -2.70
N HIS A 10 -2.99 -2.39 -3.96
CA HIS A 10 -2.78 -3.79 -4.34
C HIS A 10 -1.30 -4.09 -4.55
N TRP A 11 -0.72 -4.97 -3.72
CA TRP A 11 0.60 -5.54 -3.92
C TRP A 11 0.46 -6.98 -4.43
N PRO A 12 0.72 -7.28 -5.72
CA PRO A 12 0.37 -8.57 -6.29
C PRO A 12 1.40 -9.68 -6.00
N PHE A 13 2.56 -9.38 -5.39
CA PHE A 13 3.68 -10.32 -5.37
C PHE A 13 3.69 -11.21 -4.13
N CYS A 14 3.91 -12.51 -4.36
CA CYS A 14 4.15 -13.51 -3.32
C CYS A 14 5.48 -14.23 -3.58
N ALA A 15 6.17 -14.65 -2.51
CA ALA A 15 7.36 -15.52 -2.62
C ALA A 15 7.04 -16.86 -3.29
N ARG A 16 5.81 -17.36 -3.09
CA ARG A 16 5.23 -18.51 -3.77
C ARG A 16 3.71 -18.34 -3.91
N ILE A 17 3.13 -18.94 -4.93
CA ILE A 17 1.67 -19.06 -5.05
C ILE A 17 1.27 -20.36 -4.32
N CYS A 18 0.41 -20.24 -3.31
CA CYS A 18 -0.10 -21.41 -2.59
C CYS A 18 -1.12 -22.18 -3.46
N PRO A 19 -1.21 -23.52 -3.36
CA PRO A 19 -2.14 -24.32 -4.18
C PRO A 19 -3.62 -23.95 -4.02
N TYR A 20 -3.96 -23.33 -2.89
CA TYR A 20 -5.31 -22.87 -2.56
C TYR A 20 -5.56 -21.38 -2.87
N CYS A 21 -4.54 -20.66 -3.36
CA CYS A 21 -4.64 -19.21 -3.55
C CYS A 21 -5.42 -18.88 -4.82
N ASP A 22 -6.56 -18.20 -4.66
CA ASP A 22 -7.43 -17.69 -5.72
C ASP A 22 -7.38 -16.16 -5.87
N PHE A 23 -6.56 -15.49 -5.06
CA PHE A 23 -6.32 -14.05 -5.16
C PHE A 23 -5.60 -13.68 -6.47
N ASN A 24 -5.77 -12.43 -6.92
CA ASN A 24 -5.02 -11.88 -8.04
C ASN A 24 -3.56 -11.66 -7.64
N VAL A 25 -2.75 -12.70 -7.72
CA VAL A 25 -1.36 -12.69 -7.26
C VAL A 25 -0.42 -13.23 -8.31
N ARG A 26 0.86 -12.91 -8.14
CA ARG A 26 1.95 -13.31 -9.04
C ARG A 26 3.11 -13.78 -8.19
N LYS A 27 3.78 -14.85 -8.62
CA LYS A 27 5.07 -15.22 -8.04
C LYS A 27 6.06 -14.10 -8.34
N GLU A 28 6.72 -13.58 -7.32
CA GLU A 28 7.71 -12.52 -7.47
C GLU A 28 8.84 -12.96 -8.42
N ARG A 29 9.13 -12.11 -9.42
CA ARG A 29 10.20 -12.31 -10.40
C ARG A 29 11.08 -11.06 -10.53
N GLY A 30 11.50 -10.51 -9.38
CA GLY A 30 12.35 -9.32 -9.34
C GLY A 30 11.59 -8.06 -9.76
N ALA A 31 10.47 -7.76 -9.10
CA ALA A 31 9.77 -6.50 -9.31
C ALA A 31 10.72 -5.35 -8.94
N ASP A 32 10.92 -4.39 -9.84
CA ASP A 32 11.72 -3.19 -9.56
C ASP A 32 10.96 -2.30 -8.58
N PRO A 33 11.46 -2.13 -7.33
CA PRO A 33 10.78 -1.33 -6.33
C PRO A 33 10.61 0.13 -6.76
N ALA A 34 11.57 0.69 -7.50
CA ALA A 34 11.52 2.08 -7.94
C ALA A 34 10.42 2.28 -9.00
N ALA A 35 10.34 1.37 -9.96
CA ALA A 35 9.27 1.37 -10.95
C ALA A 35 7.88 1.22 -10.29
N TRP A 36 7.76 0.36 -9.27
CA TRP A 36 6.50 0.16 -8.55
C TRP A 36 6.10 1.39 -7.74
N SER A 37 7.03 1.99 -6.99
CA SER A 37 6.80 3.25 -6.29
C SER A 37 6.34 4.36 -7.24
N ALA A 38 6.98 4.49 -8.40
CA ALA A 38 6.62 5.49 -9.40
C ALA A 38 5.21 5.26 -9.97
N ALA A 39 4.87 4.02 -10.31
CA ALA A 39 3.56 3.66 -10.84
C ALA A 39 2.43 3.94 -9.83
N LEU A 40 2.60 3.48 -8.58
CA LEU A 40 1.60 3.69 -7.52
C LEU A 40 1.43 5.18 -7.19
N THR A 41 2.53 5.94 -7.15
CA THR A 41 2.48 7.39 -6.92
C THR A 41 1.76 8.13 -8.05
N ALA A 42 2.00 7.73 -9.31
CA ALA A 42 1.31 8.30 -10.46
C ALA A 42 -0.20 8.01 -10.43
N GLU A 43 -0.59 6.81 -10.01
CA GLU A 43 -2.00 6.44 -9.83
C GLU A 43 -2.67 7.24 -8.71
N LEU A 44 -2.01 7.40 -7.55
CA LEU A 44 -2.53 8.25 -6.48
C LEU A 44 -2.71 9.70 -6.96
N ALA A 45 -1.74 10.26 -7.68
CA ALA A 45 -1.84 11.61 -8.23
C ALA A 45 -3.02 11.75 -9.22
N HIS A 46 -3.26 10.74 -10.06
CA HIS A 46 -4.40 10.73 -10.97
C HIS A 46 -5.72 10.79 -10.20
N TRP A 47 -5.89 9.93 -9.19
CA TRP A 47 -7.10 9.93 -8.38
C TRP A 47 -7.27 11.20 -7.55
N ALA A 48 -6.18 11.78 -7.07
CA ALA A 48 -6.21 13.03 -6.30
C ALA A 48 -6.78 14.19 -7.12
N ALA A 49 -6.39 14.29 -8.40
CA ALA A 49 -6.93 15.28 -9.32
C ALA A 49 -8.45 15.13 -9.55
N LEU A 50 -8.98 13.91 -9.49
CA LEU A 50 -10.40 13.62 -9.66
C LEU A 50 -11.21 13.73 -8.37
N THR A 51 -10.54 13.75 -7.21
CA THR A 51 -11.19 13.70 -5.89
C THR A 51 -10.71 14.79 -4.92
N PRO A 52 -10.59 16.06 -5.37
CA PRO A 52 -10.05 17.12 -4.53
C PRO A 52 -10.92 17.36 -3.29
N GLY A 53 -10.30 17.70 -2.18
CA GLY A 53 -11.01 18.06 -0.93
C GLY A 53 -11.73 16.90 -0.23
N ARG A 54 -11.51 15.64 -0.65
CA ARG A 54 -11.88 14.46 0.12
C ARG A 54 -10.84 14.18 1.20
N ARG A 55 -11.22 13.42 2.21
CA ARG A 55 -10.37 13.01 3.32
C ARG A 55 -10.27 11.49 3.42
N VAL A 56 -9.08 11.00 3.70
CA VAL A 56 -8.76 9.57 3.81
C VAL A 56 -8.98 9.11 5.25
N THR A 57 -9.77 8.06 5.45
CA THR A 57 -10.00 7.44 6.77
C THR A 57 -9.28 6.11 6.92
N SER A 58 -8.85 5.49 5.82
CA SER A 58 -8.07 4.25 5.87
C SER A 58 -7.19 4.11 4.64
N LEU A 59 -5.98 3.57 4.82
CA LEU A 59 -5.09 3.13 3.76
C LEU A 59 -4.66 1.69 4.04
N TYR A 60 -5.10 0.75 3.21
CA TYR A 60 -4.84 -0.67 3.38
C TYR A 60 -3.98 -1.22 2.25
N PHE A 61 -2.88 -1.90 2.60
CA PHE A 61 -2.05 -2.65 1.66
C PHE A 61 -2.44 -4.14 1.70
N GLY A 62 -2.90 -4.68 0.57
CA GLY A 62 -3.33 -6.08 0.47
C GLY A 62 -2.98 -6.75 -0.86
N GLY A 63 -3.35 -8.03 -0.98
CA GLY A 63 -3.28 -8.77 -2.25
C GLY A 63 -2.45 -10.04 -2.14
N GLY A 64 -1.20 -9.96 -2.60
CA GLY A 64 -0.23 -11.04 -2.51
C GLY A 64 0.35 -11.15 -1.11
N THR A 65 1.57 -10.65 -0.93
CA THR A 65 2.18 -10.56 0.39
C THR A 65 2.81 -9.18 0.56
N PRO A 66 2.02 -8.15 0.94
CA PRO A 66 2.53 -6.79 1.13
C PRO A 66 3.74 -6.71 2.08
N SER A 67 3.83 -7.59 3.08
CA SER A 67 5.02 -7.70 3.95
C SER A 67 6.31 -8.10 3.22
N LEU A 68 6.24 -8.53 1.95
CA LEU A 68 7.41 -8.73 1.10
C LEU A 68 7.92 -7.46 0.43
N ALA A 69 7.07 -6.43 0.31
CA ALA A 69 7.47 -5.16 -0.28
C ALA A 69 8.62 -4.50 0.49
N PRO A 70 9.59 -3.87 -0.17
CA PRO A 70 10.57 -3.03 0.51
C PRO A 70 9.85 -1.92 1.30
N HIS A 71 10.30 -1.65 2.53
CA HIS A 71 9.67 -0.66 3.39
C HIS A 71 9.64 0.74 2.75
N SER A 72 10.63 1.04 1.90
CA SER A 72 10.69 2.28 1.12
C SER A 72 9.53 2.44 0.14
N VAL A 73 9.03 1.34 -0.44
CA VAL A 73 7.85 1.39 -1.32
C VAL A 73 6.62 1.79 -0.51
N ILE A 74 6.41 1.13 0.64
CA ILE A 74 5.29 1.41 1.55
C ILE A 74 5.33 2.87 2.03
N ALA A 75 6.49 3.34 2.51
CA ALA A 75 6.68 4.72 2.95
C ALA A 75 6.39 5.72 1.82
N THR A 76 6.89 5.46 0.60
CA THR A 76 6.66 6.33 -0.55
C THR A 76 5.17 6.47 -0.87
N VAL A 77 4.41 5.36 -0.80
CA VAL A 77 2.98 5.36 -1.09
C VAL A 77 2.20 6.10 0.00
N ILE A 78 2.53 5.90 1.27
CA ILE A 78 1.93 6.63 2.40
C ILE A 78 2.20 8.14 2.26
N ASP A 79 3.45 8.51 2.01
CA ASP A 79 3.85 9.92 1.80
C ASP A 79 3.13 10.55 0.61
N ALA A 80 2.99 9.80 -0.50
CA ALA A 80 2.27 10.27 -1.68
C ALA A 80 0.78 10.50 -1.38
N ALA A 81 0.14 9.57 -0.67
CA ALA A 81 -1.25 9.70 -0.25
C ALA A 81 -1.44 10.90 0.69
N ALA A 82 -0.57 11.07 1.68
CA ALA A 82 -0.63 12.18 2.64
C ALA A 82 -0.36 13.55 2.01
N LYS A 83 0.40 13.60 0.91
CA LYS A 83 0.56 14.83 0.09
C LYS A 83 -0.66 15.13 -0.78
N ALA A 84 -1.35 14.08 -1.23
CA ALA A 84 -2.48 14.20 -2.14
C ALA A 84 -3.81 14.52 -1.43
N TRP A 85 -4.01 14.00 -0.21
CA TRP A 85 -5.23 14.20 0.58
C TRP A 85 -4.91 14.42 2.06
N ALA A 86 -5.83 15.10 2.75
CA ALA A 86 -5.82 15.10 4.21
C ALA A 86 -6.24 13.71 4.73
N PHE A 87 -5.60 13.24 5.80
CA PHE A 87 -6.02 12.07 6.55
C PHE A 87 -6.89 12.52 7.73
N ALA A 88 -7.84 11.67 8.13
CA ALA A 88 -8.54 11.84 9.40
C ALA A 88 -7.57 11.64 10.58
N ASP A 89 -7.85 12.27 11.72
CA ASP A 89 -7.00 12.19 12.90
C ASP A 89 -6.88 10.76 13.47
N ASP A 90 -7.90 9.95 13.22
CA ASP A 90 -8.02 8.54 13.59
C ASP A 90 -7.86 7.60 12.38
N ALA A 91 -7.28 8.07 11.28
CA ALA A 91 -7.11 7.26 10.08
C ALA A 91 -6.23 6.03 10.35
N GLU A 92 -6.69 4.88 9.86
CA GLU A 92 -5.95 3.62 9.99
C GLU A 92 -5.06 3.37 8.77
N ILE A 93 -3.78 3.05 8.99
CA ILE A 93 -2.89 2.54 7.96
C ILE A 93 -2.53 1.11 8.33
N THR A 94 -2.78 0.15 7.44
CA THR A 94 -2.63 -1.28 7.73
C THR A 94 -2.05 -2.05 6.55
N LEU A 95 -1.33 -3.15 6.81
CA LEU A 95 -0.86 -4.08 5.78
C LEU A 95 -1.15 -5.54 6.10
N GLU A 96 -1.40 -6.35 5.07
CA GLU A 96 -1.36 -7.81 5.19
C GLU A 96 0.07 -8.31 5.34
N ALA A 97 0.30 -9.19 6.30
CA ALA A 97 1.60 -9.75 6.56
C ALA A 97 1.59 -11.27 6.70
N ASN A 98 2.65 -11.91 6.20
CA ASN A 98 2.94 -13.29 6.55
C ASN A 98 3.59 -13.33 7.95
N PRO A 99 3.17 -14.22 8.87
CA PRO A 99 3.81 -14.35 10.19
C PRO A 99 5.33 -14.58 10.13
N ALA A 100 5.83 -15.20 9.06
CA ALA A 100 7.26 -15.41 8.85
C ALA A 100 8.06 -14.11 8.63
N ASP A 101 7.38 -13.01 8.27
CA ASP A 101 7.99 -11.70 7.99
C ASP A 101 8.12 -10.81 9.23
N ALA A 102 7.86 -11.34 10.44
CA ALA A 102 7.81 -10.55 11.68
C ALA A 102 9.04 -9.66 11.93
N ALA A 103 10.23 -10.11 11.52
CA ALA A 103 11.47 -9.33 11.65
C ALA A 103 11.45 -8.01 10.87
N ARG A 104 10.54 -7.85 9.90
CA ARG A 104 10.38 -6.67 9.04
C ARG A 104 9.42 -5.63 9.64
N PHE A 105 8.61 -6.01 10.63
CA PHE A 105 7.51 -5.19 11.13
C PHE A 105 7.96 -3.84 11.70
N ALA A 106 9.13 -3.78 12.33
CA ALA A 106 9.69 -2.52 12.82
C ALA A 106 9.89 -1.49 11.69
N GLY A 107 10.23 -1.94 10.48
CA GLY A 107 10.39 -1.07 9.33
C GLY A 107 9.07 -0.59 8.73
N PHE A 108 8.04 -1.43 8.72
CA PHE A 108 6.69 -1.00 8.33
C PHE A 108 6.09 -0.01 9.33
N ARG A 109 6.31 -0.24 10.62
CA ARG A 109 5.92 0.72 11.67
C ARG A 109 6.61 2.07 11.49
N ALA A 110 7.91 2.07 11.17
CA ALA A 110 8.64 3.29 10.88
C ALA A 110 8.14 4.00 9.60
N ALA A 111 7.54 3.27 8.65
CA ALA A 111 6.94 3.82 7.45
C ALA A 111 5.53 4.41 7.68
N GLY A 112 4.92 4.20 8.86
CA GLY A 112 3.61 4.72 9.21
C GLY A 112 2.47 3.70 9.24
N VAL A 113 2.77 2.40 9.15
CA VAL A 113 1.80 1.31 9.37
C VAL A 113 1.67 0.96 10.85
#